data_AF-A0A2V3J7F3-F1
#
_entry.id   AF-A0A2V3J7F3-F1
#
_cell.length_a   1.000
_cell.length_b   1.000
_cell.length_c   1.000
_cell.angle_alpha   90.00
_cell.angle_beta   90.00
_cell.angle_gamma   90.00
#
_symmetry.space_group_name_H-M   'P 1'
#
loop_
_entity.id
_entity.type
_entity.pdbx_description
1 polymer ?
#
loop_
_entity_poly.entity_id
_entity_poly.type
_entity_poly.pdbx_seq_one_letter_code
_entity_poly.pdbx_strand_id
1 'polypeptide(L)'
;MKLHGEVGEGGEKEGEGGEKGRGEGGEKGRGEGGEKGRGEAGGEAAEAAVRRVCEEFVGRIYQRPPLKSAVKRRVRVRTVHYSEVKEVAGRKEGREVLLRVGCEAGTYIRMLCHHIGLVLGVGAHMSELRRTKAFPFDETDGLTRLQDLKDAFVFYEETGDESLLRKLVVPIEFALRKAGLPSVVVKDSAVDAICHGADLAAPGILQVGEKEGEEGKEEGKEEGKEDGKEDGKEDGKEEGKEEGKEEINRGDRVVIYTLKGEAVGVGRAKLGAEEMLKAEKGVCVETERVFMKPGTYKRGWKSRGG
;
A
#
# COMPACT_ATOMS: atom_id res chain seq x y z
N MET A 1 -5.33 -19.58 24.55
CA MET A 1 -5.85 -19.36 23.19
C MET A 1 -4.74 -18.98 22.21
N LYS A 2 -4.73 -19.56 21.01
CA LYS A 2 -3.83 -19.25 19.89
C LYS A 2 -4.56 -18.43 18.84
N LEU A 3 -3.96 -17.35 18.39
CA LEU A 3 -4.49 -16.52 17.30
C LEU A 3 -3.60 -16.64 16.06
N HIS A 4 -4.19 -17.01 14.94
CA HIS A 4 -3.58 -16.97 13.61
C HIS A 4 -4.03 -15.68 12.93
N GLY A 5 -3.09 -14.83 12.55
CA GLY A 5 -3.40 -13.55 11.91
C GLY A 5 -3.23 -13.59 10.39
N GLU A 6 -4.22 -13.10 9.65
CA GLU A 6 -4.05 -12.56 8.31
C GLU A 6 -4.07 -11.04 8.38
N VAL A 7 -3.07 -10.36 7.84
CA VAL A 7 -3.00 -8.88 7.90
C VAL A 7 -3.11 -8.25 6.53
N GLY A 8 -3.99 -7.26 6.41
CA GLY A 8 -4.00 -6.30 5.32
C GLY A 8 -3.89 -4.86 5.80
N GLU A 9 -3.12 -4.02 5.09
CA GLU A 9 -3.09 -2.58 5.33
C GLU A 9 -4.26 -1.91 4.59
N GLY A 10 -5.01 -1.06 5.30
CA GLY A 10 -6.00 -0.15 4.71
C GLY A 10 -5.28 1.11 4.22
N GLY A 11 -5.68 1.64 3.07
CA GLY A 11 -5.12 2.88 2.53
C GLY A 11 -5.32 4.04 3.52
N GLU A 12 -4.23 4.74 3.84
CA GLU A 12 -4.26 5.93 4.70
C GLU A 12 -4.94 7.07 3.94
N LYS A 13 -6.23 7.35 4.22
CA LYS A 13 -6.76 8.70 4.03
C LYS A 13 -6.36 9.49 5.28
N GLU A 14 -5.27 10.26 5.17
CA GLU A 14 -4.81 11.16 6.21
C GLU A 14 -5.92 12.19 6.52
N GLY A 15 -6.56 12.05 7.68
CA GLY A 15 -7.39 13.09 8.29
C GLY A 15 -6.63 13.69 9.47
N GLU A 16 -6.18 14.94 9.32
CA GLU A 16 -5.60 15.72 10.40
C GLU A 16 -6.62 15.97 11.51
N GLY A 17 -6.19 15.83 12.77
CA GLY A 17 -7.01 16.08 13.94
C GLY A 17 -6.20 15.96 15.21
N GLY A 18 -5.40 16.98 15.50
CA GLY A 18 -4.60 17.06 16.72
C GLY A 18 -5.47 17.35 17.94
N GLU A 19 -5.28 16.57 19.01
CA GLU A 19 -5.70 16.97 20.34
C GLU A 19 -4.65 16.54 21.38
N LYS A 20 -4.12 17.54 22.11
CA LYS A 20 -3.08 17.41 23.13
C LYS A 20 -3.73 16.98 24.46
N GLY A 21 -3.47 15.75 24.91
CA GLY A 21 -3.70 15.32 26.28
C GLY A 21 -2.41 15.28 27.11
N ARG A 22 -2.33 16.13 28.14
CA ARG A 22 -1.27 16.22 29.18
C ARG A 22 -1.35 14.99 30.12
N GLY A 23 -0.22 14.36 30.48
CA GLY A 23 0.39 14.37 31.85
C GLY A 23 -0.20 13.26 32.76
N GLU A 24 0.44 12.53 33.68
CA GLU A 24 1.73 12.55 34.40
C GLU A 24 1.91 11.19 35.16
N GLY A 25 3.10 10.96 35.78
CA GLY A 25 3.38 9.98 36.85
C GLY A 25 3.90 8.60 36.38
N GLY A 26 5.17 8.23 36.55
CA GLY A 26 5.78 7.74 37.81
C GLY A 26 5.56 6.22 37.90
N GLU A 27 6.55 5.33 37.77
CA GLU A 27 7.59 5.02 38.76
C GLU A 27 8.66 4.11 38.13
N LYS A 28 9.95 4.34 38.45
CA LYS A 28 11.10 3.59 37.95
C LYS A 28 11.41 2.40 38.87
N GLY A 29 11.07 1.18 38.44
CA GLY A 29 11.65 -0.05 38.99
C GLY A 29 12.80 -0.54 38.14
N ARG A 30 14.04 -0.42 38.64
CA ARG A 30 15.18 -1.22 38.15
C ARG A 30 14.99 -2.65 38.68
N GLY A 31 15.06 -3.64 37.78
CA GLY A 31 15.03 -5.05 38.13
C GLY A 31 15.80 -5.82 37.07
N GLU A 32 16.91 -6.41 37.51
CA GLU A 32 17.82 -7.26 36.76
C GLU A 32 17.14 -8.55 36.27
N GLY A 33 17.86 -9.25 35.40
CA GLY A 33 17.42 -10.43 34.67
C GLY A 33 16.62 -11.44 35.50
N GLY A 34 15.48 -11.83 34.95
CA GLY A 34 14.66 -12.91 35.45
C GLY A 34 13.94 -13.55 34.28
N GLU A 35 14.41 -14.73 33.90
CA GLU A 35 13.67 -15.71 33.12
C GLU A 35 12.27 -15.85 33.74
N LYS A 36 11.21 -15.42 33.03
CA LYS A 36 9.82 -15.54 33.52
C LYS A 36 8.85 -15.92 32.42
N GLY A 37 8.42 -17.18 32.51
CA GLY A 37 7.01 -17.56 32.36
C GLY A 37 6.55 -17.83 30.94
N ARG A 38 6.74 -19.07 30.47
CA ARG A 38 5.67 -19.73 29.70
C ARG A 38 4.49 -19.88 30.66
N GLY A 39 3.68 -18.84 30.81
CA GLY A 39 2.40 -18.96 31.50
C GLY A 39 1.53 -19.91 30.70
N GLU A 40 0.93 -20.88 31.38
CA GLU A 40 -0.03 -21.83 30.80
C GLU A 40 -1.24 -21.05 30.26
N ALA A 41 -1.20 -20.64 28.99
CA ALA A 41 -2.33 -20.05 28.29
C ALA A 41 -3.32 -21.17 27.89
N GLY A 42 -4.02 -21.71 28.88
CA GLY A 42 -4.85 -22.91 28.76
C GLY A 42 -6.36 -22.73 28.97
N GLY A 43 -6.85 -21.48 29.07
CA GLY A 43 -8.29 -21.23 29.25
C GLY A 43 -9.10 -21.33 27.96
N GLU A 44 -10.37 -21.71 28.10
CA GLU A 44 -11.37 -21.83 27.04
C GLU A 44 -12.32 -20.62 27.09
N ALA A 45 -12.69 -20.09 25.92
CA ALA A 45 -13.64 -18.99 25.80
C ALA A 45 -14.72 -19.35 24.79
N ALA A 46 -15.99 -19.09 25.13
CA ALA A 46 -17.10 -19.33 24.22
C ALA A 46 -16.92 -18.55 22.91
N GLU A 47 -17.25 -19.16 21.77
CA GLU A 47 -17.10 -18.53 20.45
C GLU A 47 -17.79 -17.16 20.37
N ALA A 48 -19.00 -17.04 20.92
CA ALA A 48 -19.73 -15.77 20.97
C ALA A 48 -18.95 -14.66 21.71
N ALA A 49 -18.25 -15.01 22.80
CA ALA A 49 -17.41 -14.06 23.54
C ALA A 49 -16.16 -13.69 22.74
N VAL A 50 -15.53 -14.66 22.07
CA VAL A 50 -14.38 -14.42 21.18
C VAL A 50 -14.75 -13.42 20.08
N ARG A 51 -15.84 -13.68 19.34
CA ARG A 51 -16.27 -12.82 18.24
C ARG A 51 -16.55 -11.40 18.70
N ARG A 52 -17.32 -11.25 19.79
CA ARG A 52 -17.62 -9.95 20.39
C ARG A 52 -16.35 -9.19 20.79
N VAL A 53 -15.45 -9.83 21.53
CA VAL A 53 -14.21 -9.16 21.98
C VAL A 53 -13.33 -8.79 20.78
N CYS A 54 -13.21 -9.65 19.77
CA CYS A 54 -12.44 -9.30 18.56
C CYS A 54 -13.00 -8.08 17.82
N GLU A 55 -14.32 -7.87 17.85
CA GLU A 55 -15.01 -6.73 17.24
C GLU A 55 -14.79 -5.44 18.05
N GLU A 56 -14.72 -5.52 19.39
CA GLU A 56 -14.43 -4.38 20.27
C GLU A 56 -13.05 -3.72 19.99
N PHE A 57 -12.13 -4.43 19.35
CA PHE A 57 -10.82 -3.90 18.95
C PHE A 57 -10.83 -3.17 17.60
N VAL A 58 -11.96 -3.12 16.88
CA VAL A 58 -12.09 -2.32 15.65
C VAL A 58 -12.14 -0.83 16.00
N GLY A 59 -11.37 -0.02 15.28
CA GLY A 59 -11.19 1.41 15.54
C GLY A 59 -9.84 1.73 16.17
N ARG A 60 -9.81 2.81 16.97
CA ARG A 60 -8.57 3.32 17.58
C ARG A 60 -8.20 2.52 18.82
N ILE A 61 -7.03 1.90 18.80
CA ILE A 61 -6.47 1.11 19.90
C ILE A 61 -5.17 1.71 20.43
N TYR A 62 -4.93 1.53 21.73
CA TYR A 62 -3.65 1.90 22.34
C TYR A 62 -2.68 0.73 22.29
N GLN A 63 -1.47 0.99 21.81
CA GLN A 63 -0.39 0.03 21.82
C GLN A 63 0.89 0.63 22.36
N ARG A 64 1.68 -0.22 23.03
CA ARG A 64 3.08 0.05 23.34
C ARG A 64 3.93 -0.97 22.57
N PRO A 65 4.89 -0.54 21.73
CA PRO A 65 5.80 -1.45 21.04
C PRO A 65 6.43 -2.47 21.99
N PRO A 66 6.62 -3.74 21.61
CA PRO A 66 7.29 -4.75 22.42
C PRO A 66 8.74 -4.37 22.72
N LEU A 67 9.40 -5.06 23.67
CA LEU A 67 10.80 -4.74 24.03
C LEU A 67 11.74 -4.90 22.82
N LYS A 68 11.48 -5.91 21.98
CA LYS A 68 12.17 -6.12 20.71
C LYS A 68 11.42 -5.36 19.61
N SER A 69 11.78 -4.10 19.38
CA SER A 69 11.22 -3.28 18.30
C SER A 69 12.25 -2.32 17.72
N ALA A 70 12.15 -2.03 16.42
CA ALA A 70 12.98 -1.01 15.75
C ALA A 70 12.59 0.44 16.09
N VAL A 71 11.50 0.65 16.83
CA VAL A 71 10.95 1.96 17.16
C VAL A 71 10.99 2.23 18.67
N LYS A 72 11.00 3.52 19.05
CA LYS A 72 10.99 3.92 20.47
C LYS A 72 9.73 3.41 21.17
N ARG A 73 9.92 2.74 22.30
CA ARG A 73 8.85 2.17 23.12
C ARG A 73 8.10 3.26 23.88
N ARG A 74 7.00 3.74 23.30
CA ARG A 74 6.04 4.69 23.90
C ARG A 74 4.61 4.28 23.55
N VAL A 75 3.64 4.71 24.35
CA VAL A 75 2.22 4.48 24.00
C VAL A 75 1.91 5.26 22.73
N ARG A 76 1.20 4.62 21.81
CA ARG A 76 0.73 5.19 20.56
C ARG A 76 -0.65 4.67 20.23
N VAL A 77 -1.40 5.48 19.51
CA VAL A 77 -2.68 5.07 18.93
C VAL A 77 -2.42 4.40 17.59
N ARG A 78 -3.15 3.33 17.31
CA ARG A 78 -3.19 2.65 16.02
C ARG A 78 -4.62 2.35 15.66
N THR A 79 -4.92 2.29 14.37
CA THR A 79 -6.26 1.97 13.88
C THR A 79 -6.33 0.53 13.40
N VAL A 80 -7.31 -0.22 13.91
CA VAL A 80 -7.77 -1.48 13.32
C VAL A 80 -8.98 -1.15 12.45
N HIS A 81 -8.86 -1.36 11.15
CA HIS A 81 -9.94 -1.07 10.19
C HIS A 81 -11.04 -2.11 10.24
N TYR A 82 -10.66 -3.39 10.37
CA TYR A 82 -11.61 -4.50 10.51
C TYR A 82 -10.94 -5.67 11.25
N SER A 83 -11.77 -6.53 11.86
CA SER A 83 -11.36 -7.69 12.63
C SER A 83 -12.41 -8.79 12.43
N GLU A 84 -12.06 -9.83 11.67
CA GLU A 84 -12.97 -10.89 11.24
C GLU A 84 -12.50 -12.23 11.77
N VAL A 85 -13.31 -12.86 12.63
CA VAL A 85 -13.08 -14.23 13.09
C VAL A 85 -13.55 -15.19 12.01
N LYS A 86 -12.60 -15.88 11.36
CA LYS A 86 -12.87 -16.85 10.29
C LYS A 86 -13.25 -18.21 10.87
N GLU A 87 -12.50 -18.68 11.85
CA GLU A 87 -12.68 -20.00 12.44
C GLU A 87 -12.37 -19.95 13.94
N VAL A 88 -13.14 -20.72 14.72
CA VAL A 88 -12.87 -21.00 16.12
C VAL A 88 -12.80 -22.51 16.28
N ALA A 89 -11.61 -23.03 16.58
CA ALA A 89 -11.30 -24.45 16.59
C ALA A 89 -10.67 -24.92 17.93
N GLY A 90 -10.61 -26.24 18.09
CA GLY A 90 -10.03 -26.94 19.23
C GLY A 90 -10.90 -28.09 19.73
N ARG A 91 -10.28 -29.15 20.28
CA ARG A 91 -10.98 -30.33 20.86
C ARG A 91 -12.02 -29.97 21.95
N LYS A 92 -11.96 -28.74 22.44
CA LYS A 92 -12.97 -28.01 23.21
C LYS A 92 -12.99 -26.60 22.62
N GLU A 93 -14.16 -26.12 22.21
CA GLU A 93 -14.35 -24.85 21.46
C GLU A 93 -13.55 -23.68 22.08
N GLY A 94 -12.93 -22.84 21.24
CA GLY A 94 -12.35 -21.55 21.70
C GLY A 94 -10.85 -21.53 22.04
N ARG A 95 -10.08 -22.60 21.76
CA ARG A 95 -8.63 -22.60 22.04
C ARG A 95 -7.78 -22.08 20.89
N GLU A 96 -8.21 -22.24 19.65
CA GLU A 96 -7.50 -21.78 18.46
C GLU A 96 -8.46 -20.94 17.63
N VAL A 97 -8.02 -19.77 17.19
CA VAL A 97 -8.87 -18.85 16.43
C VAL A 97 -8.10 -18.29 15.25
N LEU A 98 -8.71 -18.41 14.09
CA LEU A 98 -8.23 -17.80 12.86
C LEU A 98 -8.89 -16.42 12.72
N LEU A 99 -8.06 -15.39 12.73
CA LEU A 99 -8.47 -13.99 12.73
C LEU A 99 -7.87 -13.28 11.52
N ARG A 100 -8.70 -12.59 10.76
CA ARG A 100 -8.26 -11.67 9.70
C ARG A 100 -8.40 -10.24 10.20
N VAL A 101 -7.32 -9.46 10.12
CA VAL A 101 -7.25 -8.10 10.66
C VAL A 101 -6.78 -7.14 9.59
N GLY A 102 -7.54 -6.08 9.36
CA GLY A 102 -7.09 -4.91 8.62
C GLY A 102 -6.57 -3.87 9.60
N CYS A 103 -5.33 -3.38 9.44
CA CYS A 103 -4.79 -2.41 10.40
C CYS A 103 -3.83 -1.40 9.77
N GLU A 104 -3.69 -0.26 10.45
CA GLU A 104 -2.72 0.79 10.14
C GLU A 104 -1.28 0.28 10.26
N ALA A 105 -0.38 0.85 9.46
CA ALA A 105 1.04 0.53 9.47
C ALA A 105 1.67 0.64 10.88
N GLY A 106 2.46 -0.37 11.23
CA GLY A 106 3.12 -0.46 12.54
C GLY A 106 2.22 -0.92 13.68
N THR A 107 1.02 -1.43 13.41
CA THR A 107 0.24 -2.16 14.41
C THR A 107 0.92 -3.50 14.77
N TYR A 108 1.12 -3.75 16.06
CA TYR A 108 1.70 -5.02 16.54
C TYR A 108 0.60 -6.05 16.76
N ILE A 109 0.42 -6.97 15.81
CA ILE A 109 -0.59 -8.04 15.90
C ILE A 109 -0.39 -8.92 17.13
N ARG A 110 0.87 -9.19 17.51
CA ARG A 110 1.16 -9.94 18.75
C ARG A 110 0.61 -9.26 20.01
N MET A 111 0.71 -7.93 20.08
CA MET A 111 0.16 -7.16 21.21
C MET A 111 -1.35 -7.10 21.16
N LEU A 112 -1.94 -6.97 19.97
CA LEU A 112 -3.39 -7.07 19.77
C LEU A 112 -3.91 -8.42 20.30
N CYS A 113 -3.27 -9.53 19.90
CA CYS A 113 -3.61 -10.86 20.37
C CYS A 113 -3.54 -10.98 21.90
N HIS A 114 -2.48 -10.41 22.50
CA HIS A 114 -2.33 -10.39 23.95
C HIS A 114 -3.46 -9.62 24.64
N HIS A 115 -3.81 -8.43 24.13
CA HIS A 115 -4.89 -7.61 24.69
C HIS A 115 -6.25 -8.29 24.57
N ILE A 116 -6.56 -8.92 23.43
CA ILE A 116 -7.77 -9.74 23.25
C ILE A 116 -7.84 -10.82 24.35
N GLY A 117 -6.72 -11.51 24.59
CA GLY A 117 -6.62 -12.51 25.63
C GLY A 117 -6.82 -11.97 27.06
N LEU A 118 -6.35 -10.75 27.34
CA LEU A 118 -6.57 -10.08 28.62
C LEU A 118 -8.05 -9.74 28.82
N VAL A 119 -8.72 -9.22 27.79
CA VAL A 119 -10.15 -8.88 27.84
C VAL A 119 -11.01 -10.14 27.98
N LEU A 120 -10.64 -11.24 27.32
CA LEU A 120 -11.30 -12.54 27.48
C LEU A 120 -11.05 -13.18 28.86
N GLY A 121 -10.07 -12.71 29.63
CA GLY A 121 -9.73 -13.25 30.96
C GLY A 121 -8.96 -14.59 30.96
N VAL A 122 -8.87 -15.27 29.81
CA VAL A 122 -8.20 -16.58 29.66
C VAL A 122 -6.75 -16.49 29.19
N GLY A 123 -6.34 -15.31 28.71
CA GLY A 123 -5.05 -15.11 28.07
C GLY A 123 -4.98 -15.68 26.64
N ALA A 124 -4.25 -14.96 25.79
CA ALA A 124 -4.03 -15.36 24.41
C ALA A 124 -2.63 -14.95 23.95
N HIS A 125 -2.12 -15.70 22.99
CA HIS A 125 -0.88 -15.38 22.30
C HIS A 125 -1.04 -15.67 20.81
N MET A 126 -0.25 -14.98 20.00
CA MET A 126 -0.18 -15.23 18.57
C MET A 126 0.63 -16.51 18.32
N SER A 127 0.03 -17.48 17.64
CA SER A 127 0.69 -18.73 17.25
C SER A 127 1.44 -18.56 15.94
N GLU A 128 0.74 -18.04 14.93
CA GLU A 128 1.24 -17.84 13.59
C GLU A 128 0.70 -16.53 13.01
N LEU A 129 1.39 -16.01 12.00
CA LEU A 129 1.03 -14.76 11.35
C LEU A 129 1.43 -14.83 9.89
N ARG A 130 0.48 -14.54 9.00
CA ARG A 130 0.71 -14.34 7.57
C ARG A 130 0.23 -12.94 7.21
N ARG A 131 1.05 -12.18 6.47
CA ARG A 131 0.62 -10.90 5.90
C ARG A 131 0.09 -11.19 4.49
N THR A 132 -1.19 -10.93 4.28
CA THR A 132 -1.90 -11.18 3.01
C THR A 132 -2.03 -9.92 2.16
N LYS A 133 -1.78 -8.75 2.74
CA LYS A 133 -1.70 -7.49 2.00
C LYS A 133 -0.71 -6.53 2.68
N ALA A 134 0.13 -5.91 1.87
CA ALA A 134 1.05 -4.83 2.24
C ALA A 134 0.89 -3.76 1.17
N PHE A 135 0.13 -2.71 1.50
CA PHE A 135 -0.36 -1.77 0.49
C PHE A 135 0.80 -1.24 -0.38
N PRO A 136 0.66 -1.22 -1.71
CA PRO A 136 -0.53 -1.53 -2.52
C PRO A 136 -0.72 -3.01 -2.87
N PHE A 137 0.21 -3.89 -2.47
CA PHE A 137 0.27 -5.28 -2.92
C PHE A 137 -0.54 -6.25 -2.06
N ASP A 138 -1.13 -7.26 -2.69
CA ASP A 138 -1.77 -8.41 -2.08
C ASP A 138 -1.23 -9.74 -2.66
N GLU A 139 -1.81 -10.87 -2.25
CA GLU A 139 -1.33 -12.20 -2.64
C GLU A 139 -1.53 -12.53 -4.12
N THR A 140 -2.32 -11.74 -4.85
CA THR A 140 -2.55 -11.92 -6.29
C THR A 140 -1.48 -11.22 -7.14
N ASP A 141 -0.65 -10.36 -6.56
CA ASP A 141 0.39 -9.57 -7.26
C ASP A 141 1.70 -10.33 -7.48
N GLY A 142 1.63 -11.57 -7.98
CA GLY A 142 2.82 -12.31 -8.39
C GLY A 142 3.70 -12.78 -7.21
N LEU A 143 3.09 -13.38 -6.19
CA LEU A 143 3.81 -14.03 -5.09
C LEU A 143 4.88 -14.99 -5.62
N THR A 144 6.13 -14.64 -5.37
CA THR A 144 7.30 -15.38 -5.85
C THR A 144 8.06 -15.96 -4.67
N ARG A 145 8.58 -17.18 -4.81
CA ARG A 145 9.44 -17.78 -3.78
C ARG A 145 10.87 -17.29 -3.96
N LEU A 146 11.63 -17.24 -2.87
CA LEU A 146 13.05 -16.84 -2.95
C LEU A 146 13.87 -17.77 -3.85
N GLN A 147 13.47 -19.03 -3.95
CA GLN A 147 14.06 -20.02 -4.86
C GLN A 147 13.86 -19.62 -6.32
N ASP A 148 12.64 -19.25 -6.71
CA ASP A 148 12.33 -18.86 -8.09
C ASP A 148 13.13 -17.62 -8.51
N LEU A 149 13.26 -16.63 -7.61
CA LEU A 149 14.09 -15.45 -7.86
C LEU A 149 15.57 -15.80 -8.04
N LYS A 150 16.08 -16.70 -7.20
CA LYS A 150 17.46 -17.17 -7.31
C LYS A 150 17.70 -17.89 -8.64
N ASP A 151 16.80 -18.79 -9.01
CA ASP A 151 16.95 -19.60 -10.23
C ASP A 151 16.85 -18.71 -11.48
N ALA A 152 15.94 -17.72 -11.48
CA ALA A 152 15.86 -16.72 -12.54
C ALA A 152 17.16 -15.90 -12.67
N PHE A 153 17.78 -15.54 -11.55
CA PHE A 153 19.05 -14.81 -11.55
C PHE A 153 20.21 -15.66 -12.08
N VAL A 154 20.32 -16.92 -11.64
CA VAL A 154 21.35 -17.85 -12.14
C VAL A 154 21.20 -18.08 -13.65
N PHE A 155 19.97 -18.29 -14.12
CA PHE A 155 19.71 -18.46 -15.55
C PHE A 155 20.13 -17.24 -16.37
N TYR A 156 19.85 -16.03 -15.89
CA TYR A 156 20.32 -14.80 -16.51
C TYR A 156 21.85 -14.73 -16.57
N GLU A 157 22.56 -15.04 -15.49
CA GLU A 157 24.03 -14.99 -15.47
C GLU A 157 24.65 -16.01 -16.44
N GLU A 158 24.05 -17.19 -16.59
CA GLU A 158 24.59 -18.26 -17.44
C GLU A 158 24.26 -18.05 -18.93
N THR A 159 23.10 -17.48 -19.24
CA THR A 159 22.58 -17.42 -20.62
C THR A 159 22.50 -16.01 -21.19
N GLY A 160 22.50 -14.98 -20.34
CA GLY A 160 22.20 -13.60 -20.68
C GLY A 160 20.70 -13.30 -20.89
N ASP A 161 19.80 -14.27 -20.74
CA ASP A 161 18.36 -14.08 -20.94
C ASP A 161 17.68 -13.50 -19.67
N GLU A 162 17.14 -12.28 -19.79
CA GLU A 162 16.43 -11.57 -18.73
C GLU A 162 14.95 -11.96 -18.60
N SER A 163 14.42 -12.81 -19.48
CA SER A 163 12.98 -13.07 -19.60
C SER A 163 12.33 -13.52 -18.30
N LEU A 164 13.01 -14.37 -17.51
CA LEU A 164 12.53 -14.83 -16.20
C LEU A 164 12.59 -13.72 -15.16
N LEU A 165 13.69 -12.97 -15.08
CA LEU A 165 13.84 -11.87 -14.14
C LEU A 165 12.77 -10.79 -14.36
N ARG A 166 12.47 -10.45 -15.61
CA ARG A 166 11.46 -9.44 -15.96
C ARG A 166 10.03 -9.85 -15.58
N LYS A 167 9.75 -11.14 -15.39
CA LYS A 167 8.46 -11.63 -14.88
C LYS A 167 8.36 -11.49 -13.35
N LEU A 168 9.49 -11.53 -12.64
CA LEU A 168 9.53 -11.50 -11.17
C LEU A 168 9.76 -10.10 -10.61
N VAL A 169 10.49 -9.25 -11.34
CA VAL A 169 10.82 -7.89 -10.92
C VAL A 169 9.91 -6.90 -11.65
N VAL A 170 8.89 -6.42 -10.94
CA VAL A 170 7.94 -5.45 -11.46
C VAL A 170 8.49 -4.01 -11.39
N PRO A 171 8.14 -3.15 -12.36
CA PRO A 171 8.51 -1.73 -12.33
C PRO A 171 7.81 -0.97 -11.19
N ILE A 172 8.39 0.13 -10.72
CA ILE A 172 7.80 0.92 -9.61
C ILE A 172 6.46 1.53 -10.00
N GLU A 173 6.26 1.80 -11.29
CA GLU A 173 5.03 2.25 -11.91
C GLU A 173 3.86 1.32 -11.59
N PHE A 174 4.09 0.02 -11.53
CA PHE A 174 3.07 -0.95 -11.15
C PHE A 174 2.55 -0.70 -9.73
N ALA A 175 3.46 -0.43 -8.78
CA ALA A 175 3.10 -0.08 -7.42
C ALA A 175 2.33 1.25 -7.35
N LEU A 176 2.78 2.26 -8.10
CA LEU A 176 2.19 3.59 -8.08
C LEU A 176 0.77 3.62 -8.67
N ARG A 177 0.54 2.90 -9.78
CA ARG A 177 -0.79 2.75 -10.39
C ARG A 177 -1.73 1.96 -9.49
N LYS A 178 -1.27 0.81 -8.95
CA LYS A 178 -2.09 0.00 -8.03
C LYS A 178 -2.43 0.75 -6.74
N ALA A 179 -1.60 1.71 -6.33
CA ALA A 179 -1.91 2.56 -5.18
C ALA A 179 -3.11 3.51 -5.42
N GLY A 180 -3.57 3.68 -6.67
CA GLY A 180 -4.67 4.58 -7.01
C GLY A 180 -4.34 6.04 -6.63
N LEU A 181 -3.09 6.45 -6.86
CA LEU A 181 -2.67 7.82 -6.60
C LEU A 181 -3.00 8.67 -7.83
N PRO A 182 -3.63 9.85 -7.66
CA PRO A 182 -3.84 10.76 -8.76
C PRO A 182 -2.51 11.17 -9.39
N SER A 183 -2.52 11.51 -10.66
CA SER A 183 -1.28 11.76 -11.40
C SER A 183 -1.30 12.97 -12.31
N VAL A 184 -0.11 13.47 -12.65
CA VAL A 184 0.11 14.53 -13.62
C VAL A 184 1.16 14.10 -14.62
N VAL A 185 0.92 14.38 -15.90
CA VAL A 185 1.87 14.12 -16.97
C VAL A 185 2.61 15.41 -17.29
N VAL A 186 3.94 15.35 -17.36
CA VAL A 186 4.78 16.53 -17.61
C VAL A 186 5.42 16.50 -19.00
N LYS A 187 5.76 17.70 -19.48
CA LYS A 187 6.55 17.87 -20.70
C LYS A 187 7.98 17.37 -20.49
N ASP A 188 8.58 16.79 -21.52
CA ASP A 188 9.98 16.34 -21.52
C ASP A 188 10.97 17.41 -21.04
N SER A 189 10.72 18.68 -21.38
CA SER A 189 11.56 19.81 -20.96
C SER A 189 11.57 20.09 -19.46
N ALA A 190 10.54 19.63 -18.73
CA ALA A 190 10.42 19.79 -17.28
C ALA A 190 11.03 18.61 -16.50
N VAL A 191 11.17 17.43 -17.12
CA VAL A 191 11.55 16.18 -16.42
C VAL A 191 12.88 16.33 -15.67
N ASP A 192 13.94 16.76 -16.35
CA ASP A 192 15.26 16.85 -15.72
C ASP A 192 15.26 17.82 -14.52
N ALA A 193 14.34 18.79 -14.46
CA ALA A 193 14.33 19.84 -13.43
C ALA A 193 13.85 19.24 -12.13
N ILE A 194 12.77 18.47 -12.26
CA ILE A 194 12.19 17.67 -11.20
C ILE A 194 13.19 16.62 -10.76
N CYS A 195 13.96 16.01 -11.67
CA CYS A 195 15.03 15.08 -11.29
C CYS A 195 16.11 15.73 -10.40
N HIS A 196 16.35 17.04 -10.54
CA HIS A 196 17.24 17.82 -9.68
C HIS A 196 16.54 18.44 -8.45
N GLY A 197 15.27 18.09 -8.20
CA GLY A 197 14.50 18.52 -7.03
C GLY A 197 13.73 19.82 -7.21
N ALA A 198 13.55 20.32 -8.43
CA ALA A 198 12.69 21.48 -8.67
C ALA A 198 11.20 21.10 -8.55
N ASP A 199 10.41 21.99 -7.97
CA ASP A 199 8.95 21.87 -7.97
C ASP A 199 8.36 21.94 -9.39
N LEU A 200 7.21 21.30 -9.59
CA LEU A 200 6.51 21.32 -10.87
C LEU A 200 5.67 22.59 -10.99
N ALA A 201 6.08 23.48 -11.88
CA ALA A 201 5.33 24.67 -12.26
C ALA A 201 4.31 24.39 -13.38
N ALA A 202 3.25 25.21 -13.44
CA ALA A 202 2.15 25.07 -14.40
C ALA A 202 2.58 24.90 -15.88
N PRO A 203 3.59 25.64 -16.40
CA PRO A 203 4.03 25.47 -17.79
C PRO A 203 4.59 24.08 -18.12
N GLY A 204 5.03 23.34 -17.10
CA GLY A 204 5.57 21.98 -17.23
C GLY A 204 4.51 20.90 -17.29
N ILE A 205 3.25 21.20 -16.92
CA ILE A 205 2.14 20.25 -16.97
C ILE A 205 1.68 20.10 -18.42
N LEU A 206 1.44 18.85 -18.82
CA LEU A 206 0.85 18.48 -20.09
C LEU A 206 -0.59 17.96 -19.90
N GLN A 207 -0.82 17.15 -18.87
CA GLN A 207 -2.12 16.56 -18.54
C GLN A 207 -2.24 16.37 -17.02
N VAL A 208 -3.49 16.38 -16.53
CA VAL A 208 -3.85 16.08 -15.14
C VAL A 208 -4.83 14.91 -15.14
N GLY A 209 -4.63 13.94 -14.25
CA GLY A 209 -5.33 12.65 -14.25
C GLY A 209 -4.69 11.64 -15.21
N GLU A 210 -5.07 10.36 -15.07
CA GLU A 210 -4.57 9.32 -15.96
C GLU A 210 -5.09 9.50 -17.40
N LYS A 211 -4.23 9.14 -18.35
CA LYS A 211 -4.66 8.69 -19.67
C LYS A 211 -4.67 7.16 -19.57
N GLU A 212 -5.80 6.51 -19.85
CA GLU A 212 -5.77 5.09 -20.20
C GLU A 212 -4.78 4.95 -21.36
N GLY A 213 -3.61 4.39 -21.09
CA GLY A 213 -2.67 4.03 -22.14
C GLY A 213 -3.29 2.87 -22.90
N GLU A 214 -3.45 3.02 -24.21
CA GLU A 214 -3.69 1.91 -25.14
C GLU A 214 -2.74 0.76 -24.80
N GLU A 215 -3.27 -0.31 -24.20
CA GLU A 215 -2.55 -1.58 -24.14
C GLU A 215 -2.25 -2.03 -25.57
N GLY A 216 -1.03 -2.54 -25.76
CA GLY A 216 -0.45 -2.80 -27.06
C GLY A 216 -1.35 -3.61 -27.99
N LYS A 217 -1.69 -3.03 -29.14
CA LYS A 217 -1.96 -3.82 -30.34
C LYS A 217 -0.66 -4.48 -30.76
N GLU A 218 -0.40 -5.69 -30.25
CA GLU A 218 0.48 -6.61 -30.97
C GLU A 218 -0.24 -7.03 -32.25
N GLU A 219 0.33 -6.62 -33.39
CA GLU A 219 -0.07 -7.05 -34.72
C GLU A 219 0.25 -8.54 -34.90
N GLY A 220 -0.68 -9.41 -34.52
CA GLY A 220 -0.76 -10.77 -35.01
C GLY A 220 -1.38 -10.79 -36.41
N LYS A 221 -0.57 -10.62 -37.46
CA LYS A 221 -0.95 -11.06 -38.80
C LYS A 221 -0.82 -12.59 -38.85
N GLU A 222 -1.95 -13.29 -38.90
CA GLU A 222 -2.03 -14.59 -39.55
C GLU A 222 -3.30 -14.70 -40.38
N GLU A 223 -3.10 -15.13 -41.62
CA GLU A 223 -4.13 -15.33 -42.64
C GLU A 223 -4.97 -16.57 -42.34
N GLY A 224 -6.27 -16.49 -42.61
CA GLY A 224 -7.17 -17.64 -42.63
C GLY A 224 -8.57 -17.26 -43.12
N LYS A 225 -8.84 -17.53 -44.41
CA LYS A 225 -10.19 -17.55 -44.99
C LYS A 225 -10.98 -18.74 -44.43
N GLU A 226 -12.26 -18.56 -44.13
CA GLU A 226 -13.38 -19.23 -44.83
C GLU A 226 -14.76 -18.77 -44.33
N ASP A 227 -15.75 -18.96 -45.21
CA ASP A 227 -17.09 -18.37 -45.24
C ASP A 227 -18.08 -18.88 -44.18
N GLY A 228 -19.05 -18.04 -43.80
CA GLY A 228 -20.22 -18.46 -43.02
C GLY A 228 -21.20 -17.32 -42.73
N LYS A 229 -22.49 -17.55 -42.99
CA LYS A 229 -23.59 -16.58 -43.19
C LYS A 229 -24.46 -16.37 -41.93
N GLU A 230 -24.98 -15.15 -41.79
CA GLU A 230 -26.18 -14.61 -41.06
C GLU A 230 -26.83 -15.38 -39.89
N ASP A 231 -27.05 -14.70 -38.75
CA ASP A 231 -28.35 -14.10 -38.36
C ASP A 231 -28.36 -13.60 -36.89
N GLY A 232 -29.08 -12.49 -36.62
CA GLY A 232 -29.88 -12.33 -35.39
C GLY A 232 -29.31 -11.59 -34.16
N LYS A 233 -29.37 -10.25 -34.19
CA LYS A 233 -29.85 -9.31 -33.15
C LYS A 233 -30.05 -9.80 -31.70
N GLU A 234 -29.42 -9.14 -30.72
CA GLU A 234 -30.12 -8.64 -29.52
C GLU A 234 -29.37 -7.49 -28.83
N ASP A 235 -30.14 -6.44 -28.55
CA ASP A 235 -29.73 -5.17 -27.97
C ASP A 235 -29.40 -5.32 -26.47
N GLY A 236 -28.12 -5.39 -26.13
CA GLY A 236 -27.62 -5.30 -24.76
C GLY A 236 -26.87 -3.99 -24.57
N LYS A 237 -27.60 -2.90 -24.32
CA LYS A 237 -27.01 -1.61 -23.92
C LYS A 237 -26.55 -1.75 -22.47
N GLU A 238 -25.37 -2.34 -22.26
CA GLU A 238 -24.70 -2.24 -20.96
C GLU A 238 -24.28 -0.80 -20.77
N GLU A 239 -24.99 -0.12 -19.87
CA GLU A 239 -24.60 1.16 -19.31
C GLU A 239 -23.23 0.99 -18.66
N GLY A 240 -22.19 1.37 -19.40
CA GLY A 240 -20.85 1.53 -18.86
C GLY A 240 -20.92 2.47 -17.66
N LYS A 241 -20.65 1.95 -16.47
CA LYS A 241 -20.35 2.77 -15.31
C LYS A 241 -19.16 3.65 -15.67
N GLU A 242 -19.38 4.96 -15.75
CA GLU A 242 -18.31 5.95 -15.71
C GLU A 242 -17.57 5.76 -14.37
N GLU A 243 -16.47 5.00 -14.39
CA GLU A 243 -15.53 5.00 -13.27
C GLU A 243 -14.84 6.36 -13.21
N GLY A 244 -14.98 7.00 -12.05
CA GLY A 244 -14.84 8.45 -11.90
C GLY A 244 -13.48 9.00 -12.33
N LYS A 245 -13.51 10.14 -13.02
CA LYS A 245 -12.36 11.04 -13.14
C LYS A 245 -11.79 11.27 -11.74
N GLU A 246 -10.57 10.79 -11.48
CA GLU A 246 -9.88 11.08 -10.23
C GLU A 246 -9.61 12.59 -10.13
N GLU A 247 -10.43 13.27 -9.33
CA GLU A 247 -10.33 14.70 -9.11
C GLU A 247 -9.16 14.99 -8.16
N ILE A 248 -8.13 15.69 -8.66
CA ILE A 248 -7.00 16.12 -7.83
C ILE A 248 -7.41 17.32 -6.99
N ASN A 249 -7.32 17.19 -5.67
CA ASN A 249 -7.54 18.26 -4.72
C ASN A 249 -6.23 18.82 -4.17
N ARG A 250 -6.28 20.05 -3.64
CA ARG A 250 -5.15 20.64 -2.93
C ARG A 250 -4.80 19.78 -1.72
N GLY A 251 -3.52 19.48 -1.55
CA GLY A 251 -3.01 18.65 -0.46
C GLY A 251 -2.87 17.18 -0.83
N ASP A 252 -3.49 16.72 -1.93
CA ASP A 252 -3.38 15.33 -2.36
C ASP A 252 -1.93 14.99 -2.75
N ARG A 253 -1.55 13.74 -2.46
CA ARG A 253 -0.29 13.19 -2.97
C ARG A 253 -0.51 12.76 -4.41
N VAL A 254 0.31 13.28 -5.32
CA VAL A 254 0.23 13.03 -6.76
C VAL A 254 1.50 12.40 -7.30
N VAL A 255 1.36 11.55 -8.31
CA VAL A 255 2.47 10.99 -9.07
C VAL A 255 2.78 11.86 -10.28
N ILE A 256 4.06 12.10 -10.54
CA ILE A 256 4.53 12.86 -11.70
C ILE A 256 5.06 11.85 -12.73
N TYR A 257 4.41 11.77 -13.89
CA TYR A 257 4.78 10.88 -14.99
C TYR A 257 5.34 11.64 -16.20
N THR A 258 6.23 10.99 -16.94
CA THR A 258 6.53 11.39 -18.32
C THR A 258 5.38 11.01 -19.26
N LEU A 259 5.39 11.56 -20.48
CA LEU A 259 4.43 11.15 -21.52
C LEU A 259 4.52 9.64 -21.88
N LYS A 260 5.67 9.00 -21.60
CA LYS A 260 5.88 7.56 -21.83
C LYS A 260 5.39 6.68 -20.68
N GLY A 261 4.83 7.29 -19.62
CA GLY A 261 4.35 6.57 -18.45
C GLY A 261 5.44 6.19 -17.44
N GLU A 262 6.62 6.80 -17.51
CA GLU A 262 7.72 6.58 -16.54
C GLU A 262 7.54 7.49 -15.32
N ALA A 263 7.68 6.93 -14.12
CA ALA A 263 7.53 7.69 -12.88
C ALA A 263 8.77 8.58 -12.63
N VAL A 264 8.56 9.90 -12.65
CA VAL A 264 9.60 10.88 -12.32
C VAL A 264 9.75 10.99 -10.81
N GLY A 265 8.63 11.09 -10.09
CA GLY A 265 8.58 11.27 -8.65
C GLY A 265 7.15 11.37 -8.12
N VAL A 266 7.04 11.68 -6.83
CA VAL A 266 5.79 12.02 -6.14
C VAL A 266 5.90 13.37 -5.47
N GLY A 267 4.77 14.06 -5.35
CA GLY A 267 4.70 15.35 -4.71
C GLY A 267 3.33 15.65 -4.15
N ARG A 268 3.18 16.84 -3.59
CA ARG A 268 1.93 17.32 -3.01
C ARG A 268 1.31 18.40 -3.89
N ALA A 269 0.05 18.17 -4.28
CA ALA A 269 -0.71 19.13 -5.07
C ALA A 269 -0.91 20.44 -4.27
N LYS A 270 -0.50 21.56 -4.85
CA LYS A 270 -0.75 22.91 -4.33
C LYS A 270 -2.02 23.54 -4.89
N LEU A 271 -2.45 23.06 -6.04
CA LEU A 271 -3.65 23.49 -6.77
C LEU A 271 -4.55 22.28 -7.03
N GLY A 272 -5.85 22.50 -7.23
CA GLY A 272 -6.76 21.45 -7.70
C GLY A 272 -6.62 21.20 -9.21
N ALA A 273 -7.18 20.12 -9.74
CA ALA A 273 -7.02 19.71 -11.14
C ALA A 273 -7.38 20.82 -12.15
N GLU A 274 -8.54 21.46 -11.98
CA GLU A 274 -8.96 22.55 -12.87
C GLU A 274 -8.04 23.77 -12.78
N GLU A 275 -7.57 24.09 -11.58
CA GLU A 275 -6.69 25.23 -11.35
C GLU A 275 -5.32 24.99 -11.98
N MET A 276 -4.80 23.76 -11.90
CA MET A 276 -3.54 23.36 -12.55
C MET A 276 -3.60 23.56 -14.07
N LEU A 277 -4.73 23.22 -14.70
CA LEU A 277 -4.91 23.33 -16.16
C LEU A 277 -5.09 24.78 -16.62
N LYS A 278 -5.71 25.64 -15.81
CA LYS A 278 -5.93 27.05 -16.12
C LYS A 278 -4.73 27.94 -15.77
N ALA A 279 -3.81 27.47 -14.93
CA ALA A 279 -2.67 28.25 -14.49
C ALA A 279 -1.63 28.43 -15.60
N GLU A 280 -1.23 29.67 -15.86
CA GLU A 280 -0.12 29.97 -16.79
C GLU A 280 1.25 29.99 -16.09
N LYS A 281 1.27 30.20 -14.77
CA LYS A 281 2.47 30.35 -13.93
C LYS A 281 2.19 29.84 -12.52
N GLY A 282 3.26 29.66 -11.74
CA GLY A 282 3.18 29.23 -10.34
C GLY A 282 3.46 27.74 -10.17
N VAL A 283 3.73 27.35 -8.92
CA VAL A 283 3.99 25.95 -8.52
C VAL A 283 2.66 25.23 -8.35
N CYS A 284 2.50 24.12 -9.06
CA CYS A 284 1.31 23.27 -9.00
C CYS A 284 1.51 22.05 -8.11
N VAL A 285 2.73 21.49 -8.09
CA VAL A 285 3.08 20.35 -7.25
C VAL A 285 4.42 20.63 -6.58
N GLU A 286 4.44 20.55 -5.26
CA GLU A 286 5.67 20.57 -4.46
C GLU A 286 6.27 19.16 -4.46
N THR A 287 7.53 19.04 -4.89
CA THR A 287 8.17 17.73 -5.04
C THR A 287 8.58 17.17 -3.69
N GLU A 288 8.05 16.00 -3.31
CA GLU A 288 8.39 15.32 -2.05
C GLU A 288 9.51 14.29 -2.24
N ARG A 289 9.46 13.52 -3.33
CA ARG A 289 10.44 12.46 -3.61
C ARG A 289 10.62 12.21 -5.09
N VAL A 290 11.87 12.13 -5.52
CA VAL A 290 12.27 11.87 -6.91
C VAL A 290 12.75 10.43 -7.04
N PHE A 291 12.29 9.73 -8.07
CA PHE A 291 12.74 8.37 -8.40
C PHE A 291 13.69 8.36 -9.59
N MET A 292 13.38 9.16 -10.62
CA MET A 292 14.13 9.19 -11.86
C MET A 292 15.50 9.86 -11.66
N LYS A 293 16.54 9.27 -12.25
CA LYS A 293 17.90 9.81 -12.17
C LYS A 293 18.02 11.12 -12.98
N PRO A 294 18.78 12.12 -12.49
CA PRO A 294 19.20 13.25 -13.29
C PRO A 294 19.91 12.81 -14.59
N GLY A 295 19.65 13.52 -15.69
CA GLY A 295 20.26 13.25 -16.99
C GLY A 295 19.59 12.17 -17.83
N THR A 296 18.53 11.50 -17.34
CA THR A 296 17.71 10.59 -18.16
C THR A 296 17.05 11.33 -19.34
N TYR A 297 16.64 12.57 -19.10
CA TYR A 297 16.11 13.49 -20.11
C TYR A 297 17.07 14.66 -20.33
N LYS A 298 17.07 15.22 -21.54
CA LYS A 298 17.89 16.41 -21.86
C LYS A 298 17.40 17.61 -21.06
N ARG A 299 18.34 18.46 -20.62
CA ARG A 299 18.05 19.73 -19.95
C ARG A 299 17.18 20.62 -20.82
N GLY A 300 15.95 20.87 -20.36
CA GLY A 300 15.01 21.79 -21.00
C GLY A 300 15.13 23.23 -20.52
N TRP A 301 15.77 23.50 -19.37
CA TRP A 301 16.06 24.87 -18.93
C TRP A 301 17.44 25.32 -19.39
N LYS A 302 17.52 26.61 -19.72
CA LYS A 302 18.81 27.29 -19.91
C LYS A 302 19.21 27.89 -18.58
N SER A 303 20.42 27.58 -18.09
CA SER A 303 21.03 28.48 -17.10
C SER A 303 21.16 29.84 -17.79
N ARG A 304 20.60 30.90 -17.22
CA ARG A 304 21.05 32.24 -17.57
C ARG A 304 22.55 32.26 -17.25
N GLY A 305 23.39 32.20 -18.28
CA GLY A 305 24.83 32.32 -18.14
C GLY A 305 25.14 33.64 -17.45
N GLY A 306 26.06 33.59 -16.49
CA GLY A 306 26.73 34.78 -15.96
C GLY A 306 27.67 35.40 -16.99
#